data_AF-A0A5C5WXB4-F1
#
_entry.id   AF-A0A5C5WXB4-F1
#
_cell.length_a   1.000
_cell.length_b   1.000
_cell.length_c   1.000
_cell.angle_alpha   90.00
_cell.angle_beta   90.00
_cell.angle_gamma   90.00
#
_symmetry.space_group_name_H-M   'P 1'
#
loop_
_entity.id
_entity.type
_entity.pdbx_description
1 polymer ?
#
loop_
_entity_poly.entity_id
_entity_poly.type
_entity_poly.pdbx_seq_one_letter_code
_entity_poly.pdbx_strand_id
1 'polypeptide(L)'
;MKRKASKRRRLGLEGLETRRVLAAAISVVEGSLLIEGDAEGEISIVDKGDGTLEVTEAGAGENGEDLVEIVRGVTDDIVITLDSDGIDADDVVSIDLSANSVVVDTIFAALGGGDNSLSVEGGTISGSLVVRAGSGSDSVAIVEATTIQENVELSLGDGNNSISIDGSVGNNLAIRNGDGDDTVSLGETSQIDGGAIIGLGNGENSAEISGQIAADLNLFSGVDDDTINLLATAIVEGNVSLSLGEGENSLINNATIYGDLMEGDLMEGDLMEGDLSDSPWDHLRPSAVDEANLDDLHSGSCLTDQAGATAIEETVGLASMTEFLSGDVSDESDSSLSERMLSDSTEDFDQRARMQFAAALDDGQRSSGTNRSNRSQARTVQT
;
A
#
# COMPACT_ATOMS: atom_id res chain seq x y z
N MET A 1 -68.69 -28.44 -24.93
CA MET A 1 -67.90 -28.02 -23.74
C MET A 1 -66.73 -27.14 -24.21
N LYS A 2 -66.77 -25.82 -23.98
CA LYS A 2 -65.66 -24.91 -24.31
C LYS A 2 -64.66 -24.92 -23.15
N ARG A 3 -63.47 -25.48 -23.35
CA ARG A 3 -62.39 -25.44 -22.36
C ARG A 3 -61.76 -24.03 -22.38
N LYS A 4 -61.86 -23.32 -21.26
CA LYS A 4 -61.17 -22.04 -21.03
C LYS A 4 -59.66 -22.32 -21.03
N ALA A 5 -58.94 -21.78 -22.01
CA ALA A 5 -57.48 -21.81 -22.03
C ALA A 5 -56.96 -20.89 -20.92
N SER A 6 -56.36 -21.47 -19.90
CA SER A 6 -55.67 -20.73 -18.84
C SER A 6 -54.37 -20.14 -19.41
N LYS A 7 -54.31 -18.81 -19.52
CA LYS A 7 -53.07 -18.09 -19.85
C LYS A 7 -52.10 -18.25 -18.67
N ARG A 8 -51.14 -19.17 -18.79
CA ARG A 8 -49.97 -19.20 -17.89
C ARG A 8 -49.19 -17.91 -18.09
N ARG A 9 -49.15 -17.05 -17.08
CA ARG A 9 -48.22 -15.92 -17.04
C ARG A 9 -46.82 -16.54 -16.93
N ARG A 10 -45.96 -16.29 -17.93
CA ARG A 10 -44.54 -16.60 -17.80
C ARG A 10 -43.97 -15.59 -16.81
N LEU A 11 -43.28 -16.08 -15.79
CA LEU A 11 -42.42 -15.25 -14.95
C LEU A 11 -41.35 -14.68 -15.89
N GLY A 12 -41.36 -13.36 -16.08
CA GLY A 12 -40.24 -12.68 -16.72
C GLY A 12 -39.14 -12.64 -15.69
N LEU A 13 -38.00 -13.25 -16.00
CA LEU A 13 -36.77 -12.93 -15.27
C LEU A 13 -36.40 -11.53 -15.73
N GLU A 14 -36.47 -10.57 -14.82
CA GLU A 14 -35.87 -9.26 -15.04
C GLU A 14 -34.35 -9.49 -15.14
N GLY A 15 -33.71 -8.81 -16.10
CA GLY A 15 -32.25 -8.88 -16.20
C GLY A 15 -31.65 -8.34 -14.92
N LEU A 16 -30.74 -9.09 -14.29
CA LEU A 16 -29.93 -8.57 -13.21
C LEU A 16 -29.25 -7.29 -13.70
N GLU A 17 -29.38 -6.20 -12.96
CA GLU A 17 -28.66 -4.96 -13.25
C GLU A 17 -27.15 -5.28 -13.26
N THR A 18 -26.45 -4.91 -14.32
CA THR A 18 -24.99 -4.92 -14.36
C THR A 18 -24.48 -3.81 -13.45
N ARG A 19 -24.47 -4.08 -12.14
CA ARG A 19 -23.71 -3.28 -11.17
C ARG A 19 -22.32 -3.85 -11.15
N ARG A 20 -21.36 -3.10 -11.70
CA ARG A 20 -19.95 -3.40 -11.54
C ARG A 20 -19.43 -2.67 -10.32
N VAL A 21 -18.62 -3.39 -9.59
CA VAL A 21 -17.79 -2.90 -8.50
C VAL A 21 -16.35 -2.92 -9.01
N LEU A 22 -15.49 -2.15 -8.36
CA LEU A 22 -14.04 -2.25 -8.50
C LEU A 22 -13.61 -3.71 -8.30
N ALA A 23 -12.55 -4.15 -8.99
CA ALA A 23 -12.02 -5.49 -8.81
C ALA A 23 -11.41 -5.61 -7.41
N ALA A 24 -10.62 -4.60 -7.02
CA ALA A 24 -10.26 -4.38 -5.64
C ALA A 24 -11.47 -3.91 -4.83
N ALA A 25 -11.76 -4.60 -3.72
CA ALA A 25 -12.82 -4.24 -2.80
C ALA A 25 -12.42 -3.02 -1.97
N ILE A 26 -13.28 -1.99 -1.96
CA ILE A 26 -13.08 -0.78 -1.15
C ILE A 26 -14.06 -0.75 0.01
N SER A 27 -13.57 -0.43 1.20
CA SER A 27 -14.42 -0.17 2.36
C SER A 27 -13.81 0.85 3.32
N VAL A 28 -14.65 1.42 4.20
CA VAL A 28 -14.20 2.25 5.32
C VAL A 28 -14.67 1.61 6.61
N VAL A 29 -13.73 1.25 7.47
CA VAL A 29 -14.00 0.61 8.77
C VAL A 29 -13.29 1.42 9.84
N GLU A 30 -14.07 1.92 10.81
CA GLU A 30 -13.57 2.70 11.96
C GLU A 30 -12.75 3.95 11.61
N GLY A 31 -12.82 4.43 10.37
CA GLY A 31 -12.07 5.60 9.89
C GLY A 31 -10.91 5.23 8.98
N SER A 32 -10.57 3.95 8.85
CA SER A 32 -9.53 3.48 7.93
C SER A 32 -10.14 3.14 6.57
N LEU A 33 -9.48 3.54 5.49
CA LEU A 33 -9.75 3.07 4.13
C LEU A 33 -9.07 1.71 3.94
N LEU A 34 -9.85 0.69 3.56
CA LEU A 34 -9.35 -0.63 3.22
C LEU A 34 -9.55 -0.87 1.72
N ILE A 35 -8.49 -1.31 1.06
CA ILE A 35 -8.47 -1.73 -0.34
C ILE A 35 -7.89 -3.15 -0.37
N GLU A 36 -8.70 -4.13 -0.78
CA GLU A 36 -8.34 -5.55 -0.71
C GLU A 36 -8.68 -6.28 -2.03
N GLY A 37 -7.87 -7.27 -2.41
CA GLY A 37 -8.11 -8.14 -3.58
C GLY A 37 -7.21 -7.84 -4.76
N ASP A 38 -7.55 -8.35 -5.95
CA ASP A 38 -6.69 -8.23 -7.13
C ASP A 38 -7.13 -7.03 -7.97
N ALA A 39 -6.21 -6.13 -8.30
CA ALA A 39 -6.48 -4.99 -9.16
C ALA A 39 -6.44 -5.42 -10.64
N GLU A 40 -7.37 -4.95 -11.47
CA GLU A 40 -7.31 -5.12 -12.93
C GLU A 40 -6.41 -4.07 -13.60
N GLY A 41 -6.05 -3.00 -12.88
CA GLY A 41 -5.17 -1.93 -13.32
C GLY A 41 -4.78 -0.98 -12.19
N GLU A 42 -4.22 0.18 -12.53
CA GLU A 42 -3.71 1.14 -11.54
C GLU A 42 -4.80 1.61 -10.56
N ILE A 43 -4.47 1.56 -9.27
CA ILE A 43 -5.27 2.14 -8.18
C ILE A 43 -4.74 3.54 -7.87
N SER A 44 -5.55 4.57 -8.10
CA SER A 44 -5.25 5.96 -7.76
C SER A 44 -6.13 6.46 -6.63
N ILE A 45 -5.53 6.93 -5.53
CA ILE A 45 -6.20 7.49 -4.35
C ILE A 45 -5.89 8.98 -4.30
N VAL A 46 -6.90 9.83 -4.46
CA VAL A 46 -6.71 11.29 -4.54
C VAL A 46 -7.55 12.02 -3.50
N ASP A 47 -6.91 12.83 -2.65
CA ASP A 47 -7.61 13.77 -1.77
C ASP A 47 -8.20 14.94 -2.58
N LYS A 48 -9.53 15.08 -2.56
CA LYS A 48 -10.25 16.09 -3.35
C LYS A 48 -10.30 17.47 -2.69
N GLY A 49 -9.79 17.62 -1.47
CA GLY A 49 -9.76 18.90 -0.75
C GLY A 49 -11.06 19.26 -0.04
N ASP A 50 -12.05 18.38 -0.03
CA ASP A 50 -13.34 18.56 0.65
C ASP A 50 -13.59 17.53 1.77
N GLY A 51 -12.52 16.86 2.23
CA GLY A 51 -12.56 15.78 3.21
C GLY A 51 -13.03 14.44 2.63
N THR A 52 -12.92 14.26 1.31
CA THR A 52 -13.22 13.00 0.63
C THR A 52 -12.03 12.54 -0.20
N LEU A 53 -11.88 11.22 -0.31
CA LEU A 53 -10.93 10.59 -1.22
C LEU A 53 -11.68 10.08 -2.45
N GLU A 54 -11.08 10.26 -3.62
CA GLU A 54 -11.50 9.60 -4.86
C GLU A 54 -10.56 8.44 -5.10
N VAL A 55 -11.10 7.21 -5.11
CA VAL A 55 -10.35 6.02 -5.48
C VAL A 55 -10.76 5.61 -6.88
N THR A 56 -9.79 5.49 -7.77
CA THR A 56 -9.97 5.11 -9.17
C THR A 56 -9.21 3.83 -9.43
N GLU A 57 -9.83 2.89 -10.15
CA GLU A 57 -9.15 1.72 -10.71
C GLU A 57 -9.20 1.81 -12.23
N ALA A 58 -8.02 1.93 -12.85
CA ALA A 58 -7.90 2.11 -14.28
C ALA A 58 -8.28 0.82 -15.03
N GLY A 59 -9.13 0.94 -16.05
CA GLY A 59 -9.45 -0.19 -16.93
C GLY A 59 -10.37 -1.28 -16.38
N ALA A 60 -10.83 -1.20 -15.13
CA ALA A 60 -11.71 -2.22 -14.52
C ALA A 60 -13.16 -2.27 -15.07
N GLY A 61 -13.51 -1.34 -15.96
CA GLY A 61 -14.82 -1.26 -16.62
C GLY A 61 -15.04 -2.28 -17.74
N GLU A 62 -16.28 -2.44 -18.22
CA GLU A 62 -16.64 -3.48 -19.21
C GLU A 62 -15.87 -3.35 -20.54
N ASN A 63 -15.45 -2.12 -20.87
CA ASN A 63 -14.76 -1.78 -22.10
C ASN A 63 -13.37 -1.18 -21.81
N GLY A 64 -12.82 -1.44 -20.63
CA GLY A 64 -11.55 -0.85 -20.19
C GLY A 64 -11.68 0.62 -19.75
N GLU A 65 -12.87 1.06 -19.35
CA GLU A 65 -13.04 2.36 -18.70
C GLU A 65 -12.65 2.33 -17.21
N ASP A 66 -12.29 3.48 -16.66
CA ASP A 66 -11.93 3.59 -15.25
C ASP A 66 -13.19 3.53 -14.36
N LEU A 67 -13.07 2.82 -13.25
CA LEU A 67 -14.10 2.80 -12.20
C LEU A 67 -13.67 3.75 -11.09
N VAL A 68 -14.62 4.53 -10.57
CA VAL A 68 -14.35 5.59 -9.59
C VAL A 68 -15.29 5.47 -8.41
N GLU A 69 -14.75 5.50 -7.20
CA GLU A 69 -15.46 5.53 -5.93
C GLU A 69 -15.08 6.76 -5.11
N ILE A 70 -16.09 7.48 -4.61
CA ILE A 70 -15.89 8.63 -3.70
C ILE A 70 -16.07 8.16 -2.27
N VAL A 71 -14.96 8.08 -1.55
CA VAL A 71 -14.87 7.58 -0.19
C VAL A 71 -14.97 8.74 0.80
N ARG A 72 -15.76 8.54 1.86
CA ARG A 72 -15.97 9.53 2.93
C ARG A 72 -15.69 8.92 4.29
N GLY A 73 -15.32 9.76 5.24
CA GLY A 73 -15.13 9.34 6.63
C GLY A 73 -13.79 8.65 6.89
N VAL A 74 -12.83 8.80 5.98
CA VAL A 74 -11.44 8.40 6.24
C VAL A 74 -10.84 9.43 7.19
N THR A 75 -10.42 8.97 8.36
CA THR A 75 -9.86 9.79 9.45
C THR A 75 -8.71 9.11 10.18
N ASP A 76 -8.32 7.91 9.72
CA ASP A 76 -7.33 7.06 10.36
C ASP A 76 -6.39 6.51 9.27
N ASP A 77 -6.33 5.20 9.04
CA ASP A 77 -5.33 4.61 8.14
C ASP A 77 -5.77 4.49 6.68
N ILE A 78 -4.79 4.31 5.80
CA ILE A 78 -4.99 3.70 4.48
C ILE A 78 -4.31 2.33 4.49
N VAL A 79 -5.09 1.28 4.29
CA VAL A 79 -4.65 -0.12 4.29
C VAL A 79 -4.91 -0.70 2.91
N ILE A 80 -3.86 -1.14 2.25
CA ILE A 80 -3.87 -1.71 0.92
C ILE A 80 -3.31 -3.13 1.02
N THR A 81 -4.06 -4.12 0.56
CA THR A 81 -3.66 -5.53 0.55
C THR A 81 -4.09 -6.14 -0.77
N LEU A 82 -3.19 -6.09 -1.73
CA LEU A 82 -3.39 -6.64 -3.07
C LEU A 82 -2.75 -8.03 -3.17
N ASP A 83 -3.20 -8.80 -4.16
CA ASP A 83 -2.63 -10.10 -4.53
C ASP A 83 -2.52 -11.10 -3.36
N SER A 84 -3.46 -11.04 -2.41
CA SER A 84 -3.49 -11.92 -1.24
C SER A 84 -3.61 -13.41 -1.58
N ASP A 85 -4.02 -13.71 -2.82
CA ASP A 85 -4.21 -15.07 -3.33
C ASP A 85 -2.91 -15.69 -3.90
N GLY A 86 -1.78 -14.95 -3.87
CA GLY A 86 -0.46 -15.46 -4.27
C GLY A 86 -0.30 -15.60 -5.79
N ILE A 87 -1.01 -14.77 -6.53
CA ILE A 87 -0.79 -14.54 -7.96
C ILE A 87 0.33 -13.49 -8.01
N ASP A 88 1.37 -13.71 -8.82
CA ASP A 88 2.44 -12.72 -9.02
C ASP A 88 1.95 -11.69 -10.07
N ALA A 89 0.89 -10.92 -9.77
CA ALA A 89 0.41 -9.89 -10.68
C ALA A 89 1.12 -8.57 -10.39
N ASP A 90 1.22 -7.72 -11.41
CA ASP A 90 1.90 -6.43 -11.30
C ASP A 90 0.89 -5.39 -10.77
N ASP A 91 1.11 -4.87 -9.56
CA ASP A 91 0.25 -3.83 -8.98
C ASP A 91 0.84 -2.43 -9.13
N VAL A 92 -0.02 -1.46 -9.45
CA VAL A 92 0.35 -0.04 -9.54
C VAL A 92 -0.56 0.77 -8.63
N VAL A 93 0.02 1.45 -7.65
CA VAL A 93 -0.71 2.26 -6.66
C VAL A 93 -0.13 3.67 -6.62
N SER A 94 -1.01 4.66 -6.75
CA SER A 94 -0.68 6.09 -6.62
C SER A 94 -1.54 6.75 -5.56
N ILE A 95 -0.92 7.46 -4.61
CA ILE A 95 -1.59 8.15 -3.51
C ILE A 95 -1.22 9.63 -3.55
N ASP A 96 -2.19 10.49 -3.84
CA ASP A 96 -2.06 11.95 -3.83
C ASP A 96 -2.84 12.54 -2.64
N LEU A 97 -2.11 12.99 -1.61
CA LEU A 97 -2.64 13.66 -0.42
C LEU A 97 -2.34 15.17 -0.44
N SER A 98 -1.97 15.73 -1.59
CA SER A 98 -1.53 17.13 -1.72
C SER A 98 -2.57 18.16 -1.28
N ALA A 99 -3.87 17.81 -1.36
CA ALA A 99 -4.94 18.69 -0.88
C ALA A 99 -5.00 18.79 0.66
N ASN A 100 -4.42 17.82 1.38
CA ASN A 100 -4.24 17.80 2.83
C ASN A 100 -5.52 18.13 3.62
N SER A 101 -6.66 17.59 3.15
CA SER A 101 -7.99 17.76 3.75
C SER A 101 -8.46 16.52 4.50
N VAL A 102 -7.91 15.36 4.16
CA VAL A 102 -8.10 14.10 4.88
C VAL A 102 -6.92 13.88 5.82
N VAL A 103 -7.21 13.48 7.06
CA VAL A 103 -6.18 13.08 8.02
C VAL A 103 -5.92 11.59 7.81
N VAL A 104 -4.66 11.26 7.52
CA VAL A 104 -4.17 9.89 7.39
C VAL A 104 -3.14 9.64 8.48
N ASP A 105 -3.36 8.61 9.30
CA ASP A 105 -2.41 8.23 10.34
C ASP A 105 -1.31 7.35 9.77
N THR A 106 -1.61 6.11 9.41
CA THR A 106 -0.63 5.20 8.79
C THR A 106 -1.05 4.85 7.37
N ILE A 107 -0.04 4.65 6.50
CA ILE A 107 -0.24 3.95 5.23
C ILE A 107 0.44 2.59 5.34
N PHE A 108 -0.33 1.53 5.18
CA PHE A 108 0.16 0.16 5.05
C PHE A 108 -0.18 -0.38 3.66
N ALA A 109 0.83 -0.78 2.91
CA ALA A 109 0.66 -1.40 1.60
C ALA A 109 1.35 -2.77 1.57
N ALA A 110 0.57 -3.83 1.35
CA ALA A 110 1.04 -5.15 0.98
C ALA A 110 0.64 -5.40 -0.47
N LEU A 111 1.63 -5.52 -1.38
CA LEU A 111 1.43 -5.54 -2.83
C LEU A 111 1.62 -6.94 -3.44
N GLY A 112 1.83 -7.98 -2.62
CA GLY A 112 1.97 -9.34 -3.15
C GLY A 112 3.28 -9.57 -3.91
N GLY A 113 3.27 -10.53 -4.85
CA GLY A 113 4.37 -10.77 -5.79
C GLY A 113 4.25 -9.88 -7.04
N GLY A 114 4.97 -10.21 -8.12
CA GLY A 114 4.92 -9.43 -9.36
C GLY A 114 5.72 -8.12 -9.31
N ASP A 115 5.74 -7.38 -10.41
CA ASP A 115 6.46 -6.11 -10.52
C ASP A 115 5.58 -4.95 -10.02
N ASN A 116 5.73 -4.56 -8.75
CA ASN A 116 4.83 -3.58 -8.13
C ASN A 116 5.36 -2.15 -8.15
N SER A 117 4.47 -1.18 -8.02
CA SER A 117 4.83 0.22 -7.86
C SER A 117 3.91 0.95 -6.89
N LEU A 118 4.50 1.70 -5.96
CA LEU A 118 3.79 2.60 -5.05
C LEU A 118 4.38 4.00 -5.14
N SER A 119 3.55 5.00 -5.40
CA SER A 119 3.91 6.42 -5.31
C SER A 119 3.06 7.13 -4.27
N VAL A 120 3.69 7.93 -3.41
CA VAL A 120 3.03 8.80 -2.44
C VAL A 120 3.44 10.24 -2.70
N GLU A 121 2.45 11.10 -2.95
CA GLU A 121 2.63 12.51 -3.30
C GLU A 121 1.87 13.43 -2.35
N GLY A 122 2.62 14.36 -1.75
CA GLY A 122 2.09 15.46 -0.96
C GLY A 122 1.45 15.04 0.37
N GLY A 123 0.87 16.02 1.05
CA GLY A 123 0.14 15.81 2.30
C GLY A 123 1.03 15.51 3.51
N THR A 124 0.38 15.09 4.60
CA THR A 124 1.05 14.73 5.85
C THR A 124 0.44 13.44 6.40
N ILE A 125 1.27 12.43 6.58
CA ILE A 125 0.95 11.16 7.24
C ILE A 125 1.42 11.31 8.69
N SER A 126 0.49 11.29 9.66
CA SER A 126 0.83 11.55 11.07
C SER A 126 1.58 10.41 11.75
N GLY A 127 1.45 9.20 11.22
CA GLY A 127 2.12 7.99 11.65
C GLY A 127 3.20 7.59 10.66
N SER A 128 3.22 6.29 10.35
CA SER A 128 4.28 5.64 9.57
C SER A 128 3.81 5.29 8.15
N LEU A 129 4.78 5.07 7.25
CA LEU A 129 4.56 4.41 5.97
C LEU A 129 5.22 3.02 6.02
N VAL A 130 4.45 1.99 5.73
CA VAL A 130 4.93 0.61 5.68
C VAL A 130 4.57 0.00 4.33
N VAL A 131 5.58 -0.47 3.61
CA VAL A 131 5.41 -1.10 2.29
C VAL A 131 6.04 -2.49 2.31
N ARG A 132 5.28 -3.47 1.85
CA ARG A 132 5.70 -4.85 1.69
C ARG A 132 5.38 -5.32 0.28
N ALA A 133 6.41 -5.69 -0.44
CA ALA A 133 6.30 -6.39 -1.71
C ALA A 133 7.06 -7.73 -1.61
N GLY A 134 6.85 -8.57 -2.61
CA GLY A 134 7.22 -9.98 -2.62
C GLY A 134 8.40 -10.23 -3.53
N SER A 135 8.18 -11.01 -4.59
CA SER A 135 9.18 -11.23 -5.63
C SER A 135 8.77 -10.49 -6.89
N GLY A 136 9.71 -9.77 -7.49
CA GLY A 136 9.50 -9.00 -8.71
C GLY A 136 10.31 -7.71 -8.66
N SER A 137 10.28 -6.95 -9.75
CA SER A 137 10.92 -5.64 -9.79
C SER A 137 9.99 -4.58 -9.21
N ASP A 138 10.12 -4.33 -7.90
CA ASP A 138 9.26 -3.39 -7.20
C ASP A 138 9.81 -1.97 -7.18
N SER A 139 8.92 -0.99 -7.09
CA SER A 139 9.30 0.42 -6.96
C SER A 139 8.50 1.19 -5.93
N VAL A 140 9.19 2.05 -5.16
CA VAL A 140 8.57 2.94 -4.19
C VAL A 140 9.09 4.36 -4.37
N ALA A 141 8.17 5.31 -4.53
CA ALA A 141 8.47 6.73 -4.62
C ALA A 141 7.75 7.52 -3.52
N ILE A 142 8.52 8.20 -2.68
CA ILE A 142 7.99 9.23 -1.76
C ILE A 142 8.38 10.58 -2.35
N VAL A 143 7.41 11.22 -3.01
CA VAL A 143 7.63 12.43 -3.81
C VAL A 143 7.85 13.64 -2.90
N GLU A 144 8.51 14.67 -3.45
CA GLU A 144 8.70 15.97 -2.80
C GLU A 144 7.40 16.49 -2.17
N ALA A 145 7.51 17.22 -1.06
CA ALA A 145 6.41 17.77 -0.27
C ALA A 145 5.55 16.75 0.50
N THR A 146 5.82 15.45 0.38
CA THR A 146 5.26 14.43 1.28
C THR A 146 5.96 14.51 2.64
N THR A 147 5.18 14.54 3.73
CA THR A 147 5.71 14.49 5.11
C THR A 147 5.17 13.25 5.82
N ILE A 148 6.06 12.39 6.30
CA ILE A 148 5.75 11.24 7.16
C ILE A 148 6.31 11.56 8.55
N GLN A 149 5.46 11.72 9.55
CA GLN A 149 5.90 12.22 10.87
C GLN A 149 6.64 11.17 11.69
N GLU A 150 6.39 9.88 11.46
CA GLU A 150 7.10 8.80 12.14
C GLU A 150 8.09 8.08 11.22
N ASN A 151 7.94 6.77 11.03
CA ASN A 151 8.93 5.94 10.36
C ASN A 151 8.51 5.60 8.94
N VAL A 152 9.51 5.29 8.11
CA VAL A 152 9.32 4.63 6.82
C VAL A 152 9.96 3.26 6.91
N GLU A 153 9.19 2.22 6.64
CA GLU A 153 9.67 0.83 6.54
C GLU A 153 9.30 0.25 5.19
N LEU A 154 10.32 -0.03 4.37
CA LEU A 154 10.18 -0.64 3.06
C LEU A 154 10.82 -2.03 3.08
N SER A 155 10.06 -3.04 2.70
CA SER A 155 10.55 -4.41 2.53
C SER A 155 10.07 -4.95 1.19
N LEU A 156 10.92 -4.88 0.17
CA LEU A 156 10.52 -5.13 -1.23
C LEU A 156 10.83 -6.55 -1.70
N GLY A 157 11.58 -7.34 -0.91
CA GLY A 157 11.86 -8.73 -1.25
C GLY A 157 12.78 -8.87 -2.46
N ASP A 158 12.64 -9.97 -3.20
CA ASP A 158 13.57 -10.35 -4.27
C ASP A 158 13.19 -9.70 -5.61
N GLY A 159 14.18 -9.40 -6.43
CA GLY A 159 14.05 -8.76 -7.73
C GLY A 159 14.78 -7.42 -7.76
N ASN A 160 14.83 -6.78 -8.93
CA ASN A 160 15.56 -5.52 -9.07
C ASN A 160 14.66 -4.38 -8.61
N ASN A 161 14.82 -3.91 -7.37
CA ASN A 161 13.95 -2.92 -6.77
C ASN A 161 14.48 -1.49 -6.91
N SER A 162 13.56 -0.52 -6.94
CA SER A 162 13.89 0.90 -7.05
C SER A 162 13.17 1.74 -6.01
N ILE A 163 13.93 2.41 -5.13
CA ILE A 163 13.39 3.26 -4.08
C ILE A 163 13.88 4.70 -4.29
N SER A 164 12.95 5.66 -4.34
CA SER A 164 13.25 7.09 -4.38
C SER A 164 12.54 7.83 -3.25
N ILE A 165 13.29 8.53 -2.42
CA ILE A 165 12.78 9.33 -1.31
C ILE A 165 13.19 10.78 -1.53
N ASP A 166 12.22 11.64 -1.80
CA ASP A 166 12.38 13.10 -1.97
C ASP A 166 11.60 13.89 -0.89
N GLY A 167 10.74 13.20 -0.12
CA GLY A 167 9.97 13.75 1.00
C GLY A 167 10.70 13.78 2.35
N SER A 168 9.97 14.13 3.41
CA SER A 168 10.49 14.21 4.79
C SER A 168 10.00 13.04 5.65
N VAL A 169 10.90 12.45 6.44
CA VAL A 169 10.64 11.38 7.42
C VAL A 169 11.04 11.89 8.80
N GLY A 170 10.06 12.02 9.70
CA GLY A 170 10.24 12.63 11.02
C GLY A 170 10.96 11.74 12.04
N ASN A 171 11.14 10.45 11.73
CA ASN A 171 11.93 9.53 12.55
C ASN A 171 12.85 8.67 11.67
N ASN A 172 12.75 7.35 11.73
CA ASN A 172 13.72 6.47 11.07
C ASN A 172 13.27 6.01 9.70
N LEU A 173 14.24 5.83 8.81
CA LEU A 173 14.08 5.16 7.52
C LEU A 173 14.71 3.76 7.62
N ALA A 174 13.93 2.73 7.29
CA ALA A 174 14.39 1.36 7.17
C ALA A 174 14.03 0.80 5.79
N ILE A 175 15.03 0.39 5.04
CA ILE A 175 14.90 -0.24 3.72
C ILE A 175 15.51 -1.63 3.78
N ARG A 176 14.78 -2.63 3.28
CA ARG A 176 15.24 -4.01 3.17
C ARG A 176 14.85 -4.58 1.81
N ASN A 177 15.83 -4.73 0.94
CA ASN A 177 15.68 -5.48 -0.29
C ASN A 177 16.31 -6.88 -0.16
N GLY A 178 15.94 -7.77 -1.08
CA GLY A 178 16.35 -9.16 -1.15
C GLY A 178 17.43 -9.39 -2.20
N ASP A 179 17.32 -10.48 -2.96
CA ASP A 179 18.25 -10.75 -4.07
C ASP A 179 17.84 -9.95 -5.32
N GLY A 180 18.75 -9.19 -5.93
CA GLY A 180 18.52 -8.45 -7.18
C GLY A 180 19.43 -7.22 -7.29
N ASP A 181 19.46 -6.61 -8.48
CA ASP A 181 20.21 -5.35 -8.66
C ASP A 181 19.35 -4.19 -8.13
N ASP A 182 19.56 -3.80 -6.88
CA ASP A 182 18.73 -2.81 -6.20
C ASP A 182 19.27 -1.38 -6.30
N THR A 183 18.36 -0.42 -6.34
CA THR A 183 18.68 1.01 -6.36
C THR A 183 17.94 1.77 -5.28
N VAL A 184 18.68 2.52 -4.45
CA VAL A 184 18.12 3.43 -3.44
C VAL A 184 18.62 4.85 -3.66
N SER A 185 17.69 5.80 -3.76
CA SER A 185 17.99 7.23 -3.90
C SER A 185 17.33 8.03 -2.78
N LEU A 186 18.14 8.80 -2.05
CA LEU A 186 17.66 9.86 -1.15
C LEU A 186 17.97 11.22 -1.80
N GLY A 187 16.97 11.85 -2.41
CA GLY A 187 17.16 13.07 -3.19
C GLY A 187 17.56 14.29 -2.35
N GLU A 188 17.95 15.38 -3.01
CA GLU A 188 18.45 16.60 -2.36
C GLU A 188 17.46 17.21 -1.35
N THR A 189 16.16 17.06 -1.60
CA THR A 189 15.09 17.58 -0.73
C THR A 189 14.73 16.62 0.40
N SER A 190 15.24 15.39 0.39
CA SER A 190 14.93 14.43 1.43
C SER A 190 15.51 14.83 2.78
N GLN A 191 14.71 14.64 3.83
CA GLN A 191 15.08 14.95 5.20
C GLN A 191 14.64 13.80 6.10
N ILE A 192 15.61 13.12 6.71
CA ILE A 192 15.39 12.05 7.69
C ILE A 192 15.83 12.59 9.04
N ASP A 193 14.87 12.87 9.93
CA ASP A 193 15.12 13.46 11.26
C ASP A 193 15.70 12.43 12.25
N GLY A 194 15.59 11.14 11.94
CA GLY A 194 16.22 10.03 12.66
C GLY A 194 17.40 9.42 11.92
N GLY A 195 17.58 8.11 12.10
CA GLY A 195 18.60 7.33 11.41
C GLY A 195 18.07 6.68 10.14
N ALA A 196 18.99 6.32 9.24
CA ALA A 196 18.70 5.54 8.06
C ALA A 196 19.41 4.18 8.14
N ILE A 197 18.67 3.11 7.88
CA ILE A 197 19.18 1.75 7.72
C ILE A 197 18.77 1.29 6.33
N ILE A 198 19.75 1.01 5.49
CA ILE A 198 19.55 0.62 4.09
C ILE A 198 20.22 -0.73 3.87
N GLY A 199 19.42 -1.78 3.71
CA GLY A 199 19.87 -3.09 3.27
C GLY A 199 19.56 -3.27 1.79
N LEU A 200 20.61 -3.35 0.97
CA LEU A 200 20.51 -3.53 -0.48
C LEU A 200 20.45 -5.01 -0.88
N GLY A 201 20.78 -5.95 0.00
CA GLY A 201 20.71 -7.38 -0.34
C GLY A 201 21.84 -7.83 -1.26
N ASN A 202 21.63 -8.91 -2.02
CA ASN A 202 22.65 -9.46 -2.94
C ASN A 202 22.39 -8.95 -4.37
N GLY A 203 23.44 -8.75 -5.17
CA GLY A 203 23.32 -8.27 -6.56
C GLY A 203 24.22 -7.06 -6.80
N GLU A 204 24.24 -6.53 -8.02
CA GLU A 204 25.00 -5.30 -8.32
C GLU A 204 24.18 -4.08 -7.86
N ASN A 205 24.35 -3.65 -6.61
CA ASN A 205 23.48 -2.62 -6.03
C ASN A 205 24.05 -1.21 -6.17
N SER A 206 23.15 -0.23 -6.08
CA SER A 206 23.54 1.17 -6.01
C SER A 206 22.75 1.98 -4.97
N ALA A 207 23.44 2.87 -4.28
CA ALA A 207 22.82 3.86 -3.41
C ALA A 207 23.36 5.26 -3.67
N GLU A 208 22.45 6.21 -3.91
CA GLU A 208 22.76 7.63 -4.07
C GLU A 208 22.13 8.44 -2.93
N ILE A 209 22.96 9.07 -2.11
CA ILE A 209 22.53 9.86 -0.96
C ILE A 209 22.85 11.32 -1.23
N SER A 210 21.82 12.16 -1.34
CA SER A 210 21.91 13.60 -1.58
C SER A 210 21.24 14.45 -0.51
N GLY A 211 20.36 13.87 0.31
CA GLY A 211 19.59 14.57 1.34
C GLY A 211 20.24 14.61 2.72
N GLN A 212 19.43 14.95 3.72
CA GLN A 212 19.86 15.15 5.10
C GLN A 212 19.42 13.99 5.99
N ILE A 213 20.35 13.51 6.84
CA ILE A 213 20.10 12.48 7.86
C ILE A 213 20.62 13.02 9.19
N ALA A 214 19.73 13.20 10.17
CA ALA A 214 20.05 13.84 11.45
C ALA A 214 20.67 12.88 12.48
N ALA A 215 20.71 11.57 12.19
CA ALA A 215 21.42 10.59 13.01
C ALA A 215 22.37 9.73 12.17
N ASP A 216 22.51 8.45 12.53
CA ASP A 216 23.41 7.53 11.86
C ASP A 216 22.83 7.03 10.53
N LEU A 217 23.70 6.89 9.52
CA LEU A 217 23.43 6.18 8.27
C LEU A 217 24.14 4.83 8.32
N ASN A 218 23.39 3.74 8.23
CA ASN A 218 23.93 2.39 8.15
C ASN A 218 23.51 1.78 6.82
N LEU A 219 24.48 1.41 6.00
CA LEU A 219 24.25 0.79 4.71
C LEU A 219 24.93 -0.58 4.67
N PHE A 220 24.15 -1.57 4.26
CA PHE A 220 24.57 -2.95 4.15
C PHE A 220 24.26 -3.44 2.74
N SER A 221 25.21 -4.15 2.16
CA SER A 221 25.04 -4.89 0.93
C SER A 221 25.57 -6.31 1.09
N GLY A 222 25.38 -7.13 0.07
CA GLY A 222 25.60 -8.57 0.09
C GLY A 222 26.77 -8.99 -0.78
N VAL A 223 26.46 -9.80 -1.78
CA VAL A 223 27.41 -10.30 -2.78
C VAL A 223 27.27 -9.48 -4.06
N ASP A 224 28.37 -9.36 -4.80
CA ASP A 224 28.56 -8.67 -6.09
C ASP A 224 28.99 -7.21 -5.95
N ASP A 225 29.22 -6.54 -7.08
CA ASP A 225 29.86 -5.22 -7.12
C ASP A 225 28.87 -4.12 -6.75
N ASP A 226 29.06 -3.45 -5.61
CA ASP A 226 28.18 -2.38 -5.15
C ASP A 226 28.75 -0.98 -5.35
N THR A 227 27.87 -0.01 -5.62
CA THR A 227 28.25 1.41 -5.78
C THR A 227 27.49 2.32 -4.82
N ILE A 228 28.22 2.97 -3.91
CA ILE A 228 27.68 3.94 -2.96
C ILE A 228 28.19 5.35 -3.28
N ASN A 229 27.25 6.27 -3.55
CA ASN A 229 27.52 7.67 -3.84
C ASN A 229 26.91 8.57 -2.77
N LEU A 230 27.76 9.14 -1.91
CA LEU A 230 27.37 10.21 -0.99
C LEU A 230 27.66 11.55 -1.68
N LEU A 231 26.64 12.23 -2.19
CA LEU A 231 26.78 13.44 -3.00
C LEU A 231 27.11 14.67 -2.14
N ALA A 232 27.56 15.74 -2.82
CA ALA A 232 28.03 16.95 -2.14
C ALA A 232 26.96 17.70 -1.33
N THR A 233 25.68 17.47 -1.64
CA THR A 233 24.53 18.01 -0.92
C THR A 233 24.17 17.20 0.31
N ALA A 234 24.63 15.95 0.41
CA ALA A 234 24.28 15.09 1.52
C ALA A 234 24.93 15.56 2.82
N ILE A 235 24.14 15.52 3.88
CA ILE A 235 24.56 15.84 5.25
C ILE A 235 24.15 14.68 6.15
N VAL A 236 25.13 14.10 6.85
CA VAL A 236 24.88 13.12 7.90
C VAL A 236 25.40 13.70 9.22
N GLU A 237 24.50 13.97 10.15
CA GLU A 237 24.87 14.52 11.46
C GLU A 237 25.52 13.46 12.37
N GLY A 238 25.15 12.20 12.20
CA GLY A 238 25.72 11.06 12.91
C GLY A 238 26.89 10.39 12.17
N ASN A 239 27.08 9.11 12.48
CA ASN A 239 28.07 8.26 11.86
C ASN A 239 27.53 7.66 10.56
N VAL A 240 28.44 7.35 9.65
CA VAL A 240 28.15 6.54 8.47
C VAL A 240 28.84 5.20 8.64
N SER A 241 28.09 4.11 8.63
CA SER A 241 28.62 2.74 8.64
C SER A 241 28.25 2.04 7.34
N LEU A 242 29.26 1.55 6.63
CA LEU A 242 29.10 0.83 5.36
C LEU A 242 29.64 -0.59 5.52
N SER A 243 28.86 -1.59 5.14
CA SER A 243 29.27 -2.99 5.09
C SER A 243 28.85 -3.54 3.75
N LEU A 244 29.75 -3.53 2.77
CA LEU A 244 29.42 -3.79 1.36
C LEU A 244 29.66 -5.24 0.95
N GLY A 245 30.21 -6.08 1.83
CA GLY A 245 30.23 -7.51 1.63
C GLY A 245 31.26 -7.95 0.59
N GLU A 246 30.92 -8.96 -0.22
CA GLU A 246 31.83 -9.53 -1.22
C GLU A 246 31.64 -8.83 -2.57
N GLY A 247 32.73 -8.42 -3.22
CA GLY A 247 32.66 -7.80 -4.54
C GLY A 247 33.72 -6.71 -4.73
N GLU A 248 33.79 -6.14 -5.92
CA GLU A 248 34.60 -4.95 -6.22
C GLU A 248 33.77 -3.69 -5.92
N ASN A 249 33.60 -3.42 -4.63
CA ASN A 249 32.77 -2.32 -4.13
C ASN A 249 33.40 -0.94 -4.36
N SER A 250 32.57 0.06 -4.66
CA SER A 250 32.97 1.43 -4.94
C SER A 250 32.23 2.44 -4.06
N LEU A 251 32.99 3.21 -3.29
CA LEU A 251 32.49 4.35 -2.51
C LEU A 251 32.99 5.68 -3.08
N ILE A 252 32.06 6.57 -3.44
CA ILE A 252 32.33 7.98 -3.73
C ILE A 252 31.73 8.82 -2.61
N ASN A 253 32.57 9.41 -1.77
CA ASN A 253 32.13 10.30 -0.71
C ASN A 253 32.49 11.76 -0.99
N ASN A 254 31.46 12.57 -1.24
CA ASN A 254 31.51 14.03 -1.32
C ASN A 254 30.66 14.71 -0.23
N ALA A 255 30.01 13.94 0.64
CA ALA A 255 29.06 14.43 1.64
C ALA A 255 29.73 15.14 2.82
N THR A 256 28.93 15.88 3.58
CA THR A 256 29.33 16.41 4.89
C THR A 256 28.91 15.44 5.98
N ILE A 257 29.87 14.77 6.60
CA ILE A 257 29.64 13.84 7.72
C ILE A 257 30.19 14.49 9.00
N TYR A 258 29.33 14.67 10.02
CA TYR A 258 29.73 15.25 11.30
C TYR A 258 30.26 14.21 12.29
N GLY A 259 29.81 12.95 12.19
CA GLY A 259 30.36 11.81 12.93
C GLY A 259 31.54 11.15 12.22
N ASP A 260 31.71 9.85 12.47
CA ASP A 260 32.75 9.05 11.84
C ASP A 260 32.22 8.33 10.58
N LEU A 261 33.07 8.19 9.57
CA LEU A 261 32.84 7.26 8.47
C LEU A 261 33.57 5.94 8.78
N MET A 262 32.79 4.88 8.96
CA MET A 262 33.25 3.52 9.19
C MET A 262 32.97 2.69 7.94
N GLU A 263 34.03 2.31 7.24
CA GLU A 263 33.98 1.36 6.13
C GLU A 263 34.36 -0.01 6.69
N GLY A 264 33.40 -0.92 6.72
CA GLY A 264 33.51 -2.23 7.29
C GLY A 264 33.81 -3.28 6.24
N ASP A 265 35.00 -3.24 5.63
CA ASP A 265 35.52 -4.34 4.80
C ASP A 265 37.02 -4.51 5.02
N LEU A 266 37.46 -5.19 6.09
CA LEU A 266 38.81 -5.76 6.22
C LEU A 266 38.88 -6.89 7.30
N MET A 267 38.02 -7.89 7.23
CA MET A 267 38.33 -9.21 7.80
C MET A 267 38.28 -10.27 6.71
N GLU A 268 39.05 -10.07 5.64
CA GLU A 268 39.52 -11.20 4.83
C GLU A 268 40.32 -12.14 5.75
N GLY A 269 39.68 -13.22 6.20
CA GLY A 269 40.35 -14.42 6.68
C GLY A 269 40.96 -14.37 8.08
N ASP A 270 40.13 -14.60 9.11
CA ASP A 270 40.51 -15.48 10.24
C ASP A 270 39.36 -15.69 11.24
N LEU A 271 38.14 -16.02 10.81
CA LEU A 271 37.12 -16.52 11.73
C LEU A 271 36.48 -17.80 11.19
N MET A 272 36.97 -18.89 11.76
CA MET A 272 36.41 -20.23 11.87
C MET A 272 34.96 -20.37 11.41
N GLU A 273 34.71 -21.36 10.56
CA GLU A 273 33.42 -21.99 10.32
C GLU A 273 32.66 -22.17 11.65
N GLY A 274 31.76 -21.25 11.94
CA GLY A 274 30.99 -21.19 13.17
C GLY A 274 29.60 -20.66 12.86
N ASP A 275 28.76 -21.56 12.34
CA ASP A 275 27.29 -21.55 12.39
C ASP A 275 26.61 -20.15 12.31
N LEU A 276 26.37 -19.68 11.09
CA LEU A 276 25.70 -18.40 10.78
C LEU A 276 24.16 -18.50 10.83
N SER A 277 23.58 -19.22 11.80
CA SER A 277 22.11 -19.26 11.93
C SER A 277 21.50 -18.01 12.57
N ASP A 278 22.32 -17.17 13.21
CA ASP A 278 21.83 -16.11 14.07
C ASP A 278 22.04 -14.75 13.39
N SER A 279 21.05 -14.37 12.59
CA SER A 279 20.96 -13.05 11.97
C SER A 279 20.90 -11.94 13.04
N PRO A 280 21.68 -10.85 12.93
CA PRO A 280 21.67 -9.72 13.87
C PRO A 280 20.29 -9.03 14.01
N TRP A 281 19.36 -9.33 13.10
CA TRP A 281 18.05 -8.69 12.97
C TRP A 281 16.98 -9.29 13.88
N ASP A 282 17.25 -10.40 14.57
CA ASP A 282 16.24 -11.13 15.36
C ASP A 282 15.74 -10.37 16.61
N HIS A 283 16.37 -9.24 16.94
CA HIS A 283 15.99 -8.38 18.07
C HIS A 283 14.99 -7.28 17.71
N LEU A 284 14.73 -7.04 16.42
CA LEU A 284 13.78 -6.04 15.94
C LEU A 284 12.48 -6.64 15.40
N ARG A 285 12.33 -7.97 15.47
CA ARG A 285 11.02 -8.60 15.25
C ARG A 285 10.05 -8.04 16.31
N PRO A 286 8.94 -7.40 15.92
CA PRO A 286 7.85 -7.13 16.84
C PRO A 286 7.51 -8.45 17.53
N SER A 287 7.47 -8.46 18.87
CA SER A 287 7.08 -9.66 19.62
C SER A 287 5.77 -10.18 19.04
N ALA A 288 5.82 -11.38 18.47
CA ALA A 288 4.71 -12.06 17.83
C ALA A 288 3.37 -11.65 18.43
N VAL A 289 2.61 -10.86 17.68
CA VAL A 289 1.17 -10.85 17.83
C VAL A 289 0.76 -12.27 17.47
N ASP A 290 0.11 -12.96 18.40
CA ASP A 290 -0.25 -14.38 18.33
C ASP A 290 -0.76 -14.82 16.95
N GLU A 291 0.12 -15.35 16.09
CA GLU A 291 -0.23 -16.10 14.88
C GLU A 291 -0.82 -17.50 15.20
N ALA A 292 -1.01 -17.81 16.47
CA ALA A 292 -1.65 -19.05 16.90
C ALA A 292 -3.18 -18.95 16.85
N ASN A 293 -3.78 -18.79 15.66
CA ASN A 293 -5.20 -19.15 15.47
C ASN A 293 -5.73 -19.29 14.03
N LEU A 294 -4.90 -19.22 12.98
CA LEU A 294 -5.41 -19.34 11.59
C LEU A 294 -5.37 -20.75 10.99
N ASP A 295 -4.79 -21.74 11.68
CA ASP A 295 -4.61 -23.09 11.12
C ASP A 295 -5.76 -24.09 11.36
N ASP A 296 -6.83 -23.74 12.09
CA ASP A 296 -7.81 -24.76 12.57
C ASP A 296 -9.19 -24.76 11.88
N LEU A 297 -9.33 -24.22 10.66
CA LEU A 297 -10.63 -24.18 9.95
C LEU A 297 -10.71 -24.86 8.57
N HIS A 298 -9.65 -25.51 8.07
CA HIS A 298 -9.71 -26.20 6.75
C HIS A 298 -9.51 -27.72 6.76
N SER A 299 -9.85 -28.42 7.86
CA SER A 299 -10.05 -29.88 7.82
C SER A 299 -11.49 -30.27 7.44
N GLY A 300 -12.01 -29.64 6.39
CA GLY A 300 -13.26 -30.03 5.72
C GLY A 300 -13.01 -31.16 4.72
N SER A 301 -13.46 -32.36 5.07
CA SER A 301 -13.36 -33.61 4.32
C SER A 301 -13.68 -33.50 2.82
N CYS A 302 -12.65 -33.50 1.97
CA CYS A 302 -12.77 -33.86 0.56
C CYS A 302 -12.88 -35.40 0.46
N LEU A 303 -14.12 -35.89 0.37
CA LEU A 303 -14.42 -37.26 -0.04
C LEU A 303 -13.97 -37.44 -1.49
N THR A 304 -12.84 -38.12 -1.68
CA THR A 304 -12.40 -38.58 -2.99
C THR A 304 -13.21 -39.82 -3.38
N ASP A 305 -14.10 -39.64 -4.35
CA ASP A 305 -14.79 -40.71 -5.05
C ASP A 305 -13.79 -41.55 -5.84
N GLN A 306 -13.57 -42.78 -5.38
CA GLN A 306 -12.73 -43.78 -6.02
C GLN A 306 -13.54 -44.52 -7.10
N ALA A 307 -13.63 -43.95 -8.29
CA ALA A 307 -14.19 -44.63 -9.45
C ALA A 307 -13.14 -45.53 -10.11
N GLY A 308 -13.23 -46.84 -9.84
CA GLY A 308 -12.43 -47.89 -10.45
C GLY A 308 -12.74 -48.07 -11.94
N ALA A 309 -11.71 -47.94 -12.77
CA ALA A 309 -11.73 -48.39 -14.15
C ALA A 309 -11.65 -49.92 -14.20
N THR A 310 -12.76 -50.57 -14.53
CA THR A 310 -12.76 -52.00 -14.93
C THR A 310 -13.38 -52.10 -16.31
N ALA A 311 -12.57 -52.50 -17.29
CA ALA A 311 -12.97 -52.82 -18.64
C ALA A 311 -13.83 -54.09 -18.66
N ILE A 312 -15.01 -54.06 -19.30
CA ILE A 312 -15.69 -55.28 -19.79
C ILE A 312 -16.38 -54.98 -21.13
N GLU A 313 -16.18 -55.94 -22.03
CA GLU A 313 -16.65 -56.07 -23.42
C GLU A 313 -18.16 -56.04 -23.60
N GLU A 314 -18.56 -55.71 -24.84
CA GLU A 314 -19.86 -56.00 -25.46
C GLU A 314 -20.37 -57.42 -25.13
N THR A 315 -21.61 -57.55 -24.62
CA THR A 315 -22.52 -58.61 -25.08
C THR A 315 -24.00 -58.24 -24.84
N VAL A 316 -24.80 -58.56 -25.86
CA VAL A 316 -26.24 -58.40 -26.09
C VAL A 316 -27.13 -59.10 -25.05
N GLY A 317 -28.33 -58.56 -24.75
CA GLY A 317 -29.49 -59.40 -24.39
C GLY A 317 -30.51 -58.88 -23.36
N LEU A 318 -31.67 -58.44 -23.88
CA LEU A 318 -33.06 -58.77 -23.50
C LEU A 318 -33.59 -58.68 -22.03
N ALA A 319 -34.82 -58.12 -21.97
CA ALA A 319 -35.93 -58.32 -21.01
C ALA A 319 -35.84 -57.61 -19.64
N SER A 320 -36.68 -56.59 -19.40
CA SER A 320 -38.04 -56.63 -18.81
C SER A 320 -38.08 -56.88 -17.30
N MET A 321 -38.60 -55.91 -16.54
CA MET A 321 -39.43 -56.01 -15.31
C MET A 321 -39.48 -54.60 -14.68
N THR A 322 -40.56 -53.82 -14.80
CA THR A 322 -41.74 -53.70 -13.91
C THR A 322 -41.46 -53.43 -12.42
N GLU A 323 -42.19 -52.42 -11.90
CA GLU A 323 -42.61 -52.20 -10.50
C GLU A 323 -41.54 -51.69 -9.53
N PHE A 324 -41.81 -50.88 -8.49
CA PHE A 324 -42.91 -50.05 -7.97
C PHE A 324 -42.28 -49.44 -6.70
N LEU A 325 -42.56 -48.17 -6.36
CA LEU A 325 -42.82 -47.65 -5.00
C LEU A 325 -42.50 -46.16 -4.90
N SER A 326 -43.60 -45.42 -4.87
CA SER A 326 -43.80 -44.12 -4.25
C SER A 326 -43.35 -44.10 -2.78
N GLY A 327 -42.83 -42.95 -2.34
CA GLY A 327 -42.66 -42.62 -0.94
C GLY A 327 -42.76 -41.11 -0.73
N ASP A 328 -43.99 -40.65 -0.44
CA ASP A 328 -44.30 -39.38 0.21
C ASP A 328 -43.58 -39.26 1.56
N VAL A 329 -43.00 -38.09 1.87
CA VAL A 329 -42.96 -37.57 3.25
C VAL A 329 -43.20 -36.05 3.21
N SER A 330 -44.34 -35.67 3.76
CA SER A 330 -44.76 -34.35 4.20
C SER A 330 -44.32 -34.08 5.65
N ASP A 331 -43.97 -32.84 5.96
CA ASP A 331 -44.29 -32.08 7.20
C ASP A 331 -43.46 -30.78 7.14
N GLU A 332 -44.03 -29.59 6.94
CA GLU A 332 -44.84 -28.78 7.88
C GLU A 332 -44.23 -28.65 9.29
N SER A 333 -43.61 -27.49 9.55
CA SER A 333 -43.85 -26.77 10.80
C SER A 333 -43.46 -25.30 10.69
N ASP A 334 -44.48 -24.47 10.88
CA ASP A 334 -44.48 -23.05 11.20
C ASP A 334 -43.42 -22.61 12.21
N SER A 335 -42.89 -21.40 12.01
CA SER A 335 -42.60 -20.49 13.12
C SER A 335 -42.87 -19.05 12.72
N SER A 336 -44.11 -18.63 12.98
CA SER A 336 -44.58 -17.27 13.01
C SER A 336 -44.21 -16.56 14.32
N LEU A 337 -44.12 -15.22 14.26
CA LEU A 337 -44.30 -14.23 15.34
C LEU A 337 -43.08 -13.85 16.20
N SER A 338 -42.57 -12.64 15.94
CA SER A 338 -42.71 -11.55 16.92
C SER A 338 -42.52 -10.18 16.28
N GLU A 339 -43.62 -9.54 15.90
CA GLU A 339 -43.74 -8.08 15.81
C GLU A 339 -43.75 -7.50 17.23
N ARG A 340 -42.87 -6.53 17.50
CA ARG A 340 -43.00 -5.52 18.56
C ARG A 340 -42.27 -4.27 18.08
N MET A 341 -43.01 -3.29 17.57
CA MET A 341 -43.36 -2.06 18.29
C MET A 341 -42.17 -1.34 18.93
N LEU A 342 -41.65 -0.31 18.24
CA LEU A 342 -41.31 0.98 18.83
C LEU A 342 -41.42 2.05 17.73
N SER A 343 -42.52 2.79 17.77
CA SER A 343 -42.76 4.04 17.04
C SER A 343 -42.53 5.22 17.99
N ASP A 344 -42.15 6.35 17.38
CA ASP A 344 -42.12 7.72 17.92
C ASP A 344 -41.04 8.09 18.96
N SER A 345 -40.06 8.87 18.49
CA SER A 345 -39.97 10.27 18.93
C SER A 345 -39.28 11.13 17.87
N THR A 346 -40.08 12.00 17.29
CA THR A 346 -39.79 13.18 16.48
C THR A 346 -38.88 14.20 17.19
N GLU A 347 -38.15 14.98 16.37
CA GLU A 347 -37.89 16.42 16.55
C GLU A 347 -37.23 16.89 17.85
N ASP A 348 -35.91 17.14 17.85
CA ASP A 348 -35.31 18.34 18.49
C ASP A 348 -33.77 18.44 18.32
N PHE A 349 -33.25 18.78 17.13
CA PHE A 349 -31.80 19.08 17.02
C PHE A 349 -31.43 20.18 16.02
N ASP A 350 -32.27 21.21 15.87
CA ASP A 350 -32.01 22.31 14.90
C ASP A 350 -32.12 23.74 15.47
N GLN A 351 -31.74 23.98 16.73
CA GLN A 351 -31.79 25.35 17.32
C GLN A 351 -30.63 25.73 18.27
N ARG A 352 -29.36 25.44 17.96
CA ARG A 352 -28.21 25.99 18.75
C ARG A 352 -26.96 26.46 17.99
N ALA A 353 -27.07 26.92 16.74
CA ALA A 353 -25.93 27.55 16.04
C ALA A 353 -26.25 28.94 15.42
N ARG A 354 -27.16 29.70 16.04
CA ARG A 354 -27.38 31.12 15.71
C ARG A 354 -27.42 31.97 16.96
N MET A 355 -26.25 32.35 17.48
CA MET A 355 -26.01 33.64 18.13
C MET A 355 -24.52 33.77 18.49
N GLN A 356 -23.98 34.98 18.28
CA GLN A 356 -22.63 35.47 18.61
C GLN A 356 -21.58 35.35 17.51
N PHE A 357 -21.51 36.33 16.59
CA PHE A 357 -20.49 37.39 16.60
C PHE A 357 -20.70 38.31 15.39
N ALA A 358 -21.47 39.37 15.60
CA ALA A 358 -21.53 40.52 14.71
C ALA A 358 -21.32 41.78 15.58
N ALA A 359 -20.08 42.26 15.66
CA ALA A 359 -19.74 43.61 16.13
C ALA A 359 -18.24 43.94 15.88
N ALA A 360 -17.95 44.50 14.71
CA ALA A 360 -16.89 45.48 14.42
C ALA A 360 -16.95 45.76 12.89
N LEU A 361 -17.77 46.70 12.39
CA LEU A 361 -17.50 48.15 12.31
C LEU A 361 -16.03 48.41 11.95
N ASP A 362 -15.77 48.66 10.66
CA ASP A 362 -15.83 50.00 10.06
C ASP A 362 -14.62 50.84 10.50
N ASP A 363 -13.53 50.79 9.72
CA ASP A 363 -12.75 51.98 9.44
C ASP A 363 -11.79 51.77 8.26
N GLY A 364 -11.63 52.79 7.43
CA GLY A 364 -10.34 53.01 6.76
C GLY A 364 -10.21 52.73 5.26
N GLN A 365 -11.12 53.26 4.44
CA GLN A 365 -10.67 53.78 3.14
C GLN A 365 -9.59 54.85 3.35
N ARG A 366 -8.54 54.79 2.50
CA ARG A 366 -7.54 55.83 2.12
C ARG A 366 -6.11 55.56 2.58
N SER A 367 -5.24 55.23 1.62
CA SER A 367 -4.00 55.99 1.42
C SER A 367 -3.36 55.64 0.08
N SER A 368 -3.54 56.54 -0.88
CA SER A 368 -2.66 56.75 -2.03
C SER A 368 -1.29 57.24 -1.54
N GLY A 369 -0.19 56.62 -1.96
CA GLY A 369 1.14 57.08 -1.56
C GLY A 369 2.30 56.47 -2.35
N THR A 370 2.61 57.08 -3.47
CA THR A 370 3.90 57.08 -4.19
C THR A 370 5.17 56.80 -3.35
N ASN A 371 6.05 55.92 -3.83
CA ASN A 371 7.51 56.10 -3.70
C ASN A 371 8.22 55.25 -4.78
N ARG A 372 8.71 55.88 -5.86
CA ARG A 372 10.11 56.30 -6.07
C ARG A 372 11.10 55.14 -6.28
N SER A 373 11.45 54.99 -7.55
CA SER A 373 12.81 54.86 -8.10
C SER A 373 13.90 54.30 -7.17
N ASN A 374 14.48 53.18 -7.59
CA ASN A 374 15.94 53.08 -7.52
C ASN A 374 16.53 52.42 -8.76
N ARG A 375 17.67 53.01 -9.15
CA ARG A 375 18.37 52.93 -10.42
C ARG A 375 19.78 52.48 -10.08
N SER A 376 20.20 51.31 -10.55
CA SER A 376 21.62 50.93 -10.67
C SER A 376 21.71 49.88 -11.78
N GLN A 377 22.01 50.25 -13.03
CA GLN A 377 23.37 50.35 -13.56
C GLN A 377 24.30 49.24 -13.06
N ALA A 378 24.31 48.11 -13.78
CA ALA A 378 25.47 47.25 -13.88
C ALA A 378 25.98 47.33 -15.33
N ARG A 379 27.27 47.60 -15.43
CA ARG A 379 28.04 48.01 -16.60
C ARG A 379 28.80 46.77 -17.07
N THR A 380 28.39 46.17 -18.19
CA THR A 380 29.16 45.14 -18.88
C THR A 380 30.25 45.81 -19.72
N VAL A 381 31.51 45.56 -19.39
CA VAL A 381 32.66 45.85 -20.26
C VAL A 381 33.21 44.51 -20.73
N GLN A 382 33.13 44.28 -22.05
CA GLN A 382 34.00 43.35 -22.76
C GLN A 382 35.32 44.06 -23.07
N THR A 383 36.44 43.41 -22.74
CA THR A 383 37.58 43.06 -23.62
C THR A 383 38.65 42.39 -22.77
#